data_AF-A0A8J6P9F9-F1
#
_entry.id   AF-A0A8J6P9F9-F1
#
_cell.length_a   1.000
_cell.length_b   1.000
_cell.length_c   1.000
_cell.angle_alpha   90.00
_cell.angle_beta   90.00
_cell.angle_gamma   90.00
#
_symmetry.space_group_name_H-M   'P 1'
#
loop_
_entity.id
_entity.type
_entity.pdbx_description
1 polymer ?
#
loop_
_entity_poly.entity_id
_entity_poly.type
_entity_poly.pdbx_seq_one_letter_code
_entity_poly.pdbx_strand_id
1 'polypeptide(L)'
;MLKNEVQIEIPKATLETWQEIVLNMISYLGFPILLPDGKPFGTICVLDNKENAYSDNFEKLILKFRNLVQSDLEIIYMNQVLGEKNKRLTDYLMELQTLRGMVPICSNCKSIRDAQDDWHPIEHYLIRHPEADFSHSICPACAKKLYPDLKMYDD
;
A
#
# COMPACT_ATOMS: atom_id res chain seq x y z
N MET A 1 -30.17 -11.55 -9.71
CA MET A 1 -28.98 -10.69 -9.87
C MET A 1 -29.36 -9.49 -10.72
N LEU A 2 -29.26 -8.29 -10.16
CA LEU A 2 -29.53 -7.04 -10.84
C LEU A 2 -28.54 -6.83 -11.99
N LYS A 3 -29.04 -6.58 -13.20
CA LYS A 3 -28.22 -6.30 -14.38
C LYS A 3 -27.93 -4.80 -14.57
N ASN A 4 -28.56 -3.89 -13.84
CA ASN A 4 -28.45 -2.45 -14.07
C ASN A 4 -28.31 -1.65 -12.76
N GLU A 5 -27.67 -0.48 -12.85
CA GLU A 5 -27.47 0.57 -11.82
C GLU A 5 -28.77 1.22 -11.30
N VAL A 6 -29.90 0.52 -11.45
CA VAL A 6 -31.24 1.09 -11.26
C VAL A 6 -31.81 0.63 -9.93
N GLN A 7 -32.33 1.59 -9.16
CA GLN A 7 -33.14 1.33 -7.97
C GLN A 7 -34.28 0.35 -8.31
N ILE A 8 -34.51 -0.65 -7.46
CA ILE A 8 -35.70 -1.48 -7.56
C ILE A 8 -36.61 -1.12 -6.40
N GLU A 9 -37.85 -0.78 -6.72
CA GLU A 9 -38.92 -0.63 -5.75
C GLU A 9 -40.05 -1.60 -6.09
N ILE A 10 -40.46 -2.38 -5.09
CA ILE A 10 -41.61 -3.28 -5.14
C ILE A 10 -42.41 -3.01 -3.86
N PRO A 11 -43.43 -2.13 -3.93
CA PRO A 11 -44.28 -1.81 -2.78
C PRO A 11 -45.07 -3.03 -2.28
N LYS A 12 -45.40 -3.95 -3.20
CA LYS A 12 -46.07 -5.22 -2.93
C LYS A 12 -45.75 -6.28 -3.99
N ALA A 13 -45.18 -7.40 -3.59
CA ALA A 13 -44.93 -8.57 -4.41
C ALA A 13 -46.13 -9.53 -4.39
N THR A 14 -46.48 -10.10 -5.54
CA THR A 14 -47.46 -11.19 -5.68
C THR A 14 -46.76 -12.51 -5.97
N LEU A 15 -47.42 -13.65 -5.71
CA LEU A 15 -46.87 -15.01 -5.97
C LEU A 15 -46.29 -15.21 -7.38
N GLU A 16 -46.82 -14.49 -8.37
CA GLU A 16 -46.38 -14.58 -9.76
C GLU A 16 -45.08 -13.82 -10.04
N THR A 17 -44.69 -12.89 -9.16
CA THR A 17 -43.56 -11.97 -9.38
C THR A 17 -42.29 -12.33 -8.62
N TRP A 18 -42.37 -13.12 -7.55
CA TRP A 18 -41.22 -13.44 -6.68
C TRP A 18 -41.26 -14.89 -6.18
N GLN A 19 -40.22 -15.66 -6.51
CA GLN A 19 -40.07 -17.05 -6.05
C GLN A 19 -39.64 -17.17 -4.57
N GLU A 20 -39.26 -16.07 -3.90
CA GLU A 20 -38.78 -16.03 -2.51
C GLU A 20 -39.86 -15.67 -1.47
N ILE A 21 -41.08 -16.24 -1.60
CA ILE A 21 -42.14 -16.10 -0.58
C ILE A 21 -41.85 -16.91 0.70
N VAL A 22 -40.70 -17.59 0.74
CA VAL A 22 -40.26 -18.47 1.83
C VAL A 22 -40.14 -17.74 3.19
N LEU A 23 -40.02 -16.40 3.22
CA LEU A 23 -39.88 -15.61 4.46
C LEU A 23 -41.06 -14.67 4.76
N ASN A 24 -42.21 -14.81 4.08
CA ASN A 24 -43.38 -13.92 4.22
C ASN A 24 -43.08 -12.43 3.94
N MET A 25 -42.02 -12.11 3.19
CA MET A 25 -41.70 -10.74 2.81
C MET A 25 -42.36 -10.39 1.48
N ILE A 26 -43.10 -9.29 1.46
CA ILE A 26 -43.93 -8.88 0.33
C ILE A 26 -43.59 -7.47 -0.16
N SER A 27 -42.65 -6.75 0.44
CA SER A 27 -42.19 -5.44 -0.04
C SER A 27 -40.67 -5.37 -0.06
N TYR A 28 -40.12 -4.70 -1.07
CA TYR A 28 -38.68 -4.59 -1.31
C TYR A 28 -38.31 -3.21 -1.86
N LEU A 29 -37.28 -2.59 -1.27
CA LEU A 29 -36.62 -1.40 -1.81
C LEU A 29 -35.12 -1.65 -1.82
N GLY A 30 -34.54 -1.76 -3.02
CA GLY A 30 -33.14 -2.07 -3.25
C GLY A 30 -32.40 -0.96 -3.97
N PHE A 31 -31.22 -0.60 -3.48
CA PHE A 31 -30.29 0.30 -4.15
C PHE A 31 -28.95 -0.38 -4.40
N PRO A 32 -28.36 -0.24 -5.60
CA PRO A 32 -27.07 -0.82 -5.91
C PRO A 32 -25.95 -0.13 -5.12
N ILE A 33 -25.05 -0.93 -4.54
CA ILE A 33 -23.78 -0.46 -3.97
C ILE A 33 -22.71 -0.73 -5.03
N LEU A 34 -21.97 0.31 -5.40
CA LEU A 34 -20.90 0.21 -6.38
C LEU A 34 -19.53 0.33 -5.70
N LEU A 35 -18.57 -0.40 -6.24
CA LEU A 35 -17.15 -0.20 -5.97
C LEU A 35 -16.65 1.12 -6.59
N PRO A 36 -15.46 1.60 -6.21
CA PRO A 36 -14.87 2.82 -6.79
C PRO A 36 -14.66 2.76 -8.31
N ASP A 37 -14.52 1.57 -8.88
CA ASP A 37 -14.39 1.34 -10.33
C ASP A 37 -15.75 1.28 -11.07
N GLY A 38 -16.84 1.56 -10.37
CA GLY A 38 -18.21 1.51 -10.88
C GLY A 38 -18.81 0.11 -10.95
N LYS A 39 -18.07 -0.95 -10.62
CA LYS A 39 -18.63 -2.31 -10.65
C LYS A 39 -19.62 -2.53 -9.50
N PRO A 40 -20.68 -3.34 -9.70
CA PRO A 40 -21.59 -3.72 -8.62
C PRO A 40 -20.85 -4.51 -7.52
N PHE A 41 -20.87 -3.98 -6.29
CA PHE A 41 -20.47 -4.72 -5.09
C PHE A 41 -21.62 -5.59 -4.56
N GLY A 42 -22.83 -5.02 -4.59
CA GLY A 42 -24.04 -5.65 -4.06
C GLY A 42 -25.18 -4.67 -4.01
N THR A 43 -26.10 -4.87 -3.07
CA THR A 43 -27.29 -4.02 -2.91
C THR A 43 -27.59 -3.79 -1.44
N ILE A 44 -27.88 -2.55 -1.06
CA ILE A 44 -28.56 -2.26 0.21
C ILE A 44 -30.06 -2.40 -0.01
N CYS A 45 -30.72 -3.17 0.85
CA CYS A 45 -32.12 -3.52 0.66
C CYS A 45 -32.91 -3.32 1.95
N VAL A 46 -34.13 -2.80 1.82
CA VAL A 46 -35.17 -2.84 2.84
C VAL A 46 -36.17 -3.91 2.42
N LEU A 47 -36.48 -4.81 3.34
CA LEU A 47 -37.43 -5.91 3.13
C LEU A 47 -38.52 -5.82 4.21
N ASP A 48 -39.78 -5.98 3.83
CA ASP A 48 -40.93 -5.88 4.74
C ASP A 48 -41.98 -6.95 4.42
N ASN A 49 -42.75 -7.37 5.43
CA ASN A 49 -43.86 -8.33 5.32
C ASN A 49 -45.23 -7.66 5.14
N LYS A 50 -45.26 -6.33 5.07
CA LYS A 50 -46.43 -5.53 4.69
C LYS A 50 -46.14 -4.76 3.42
N GLU A 51 -47.21 -4.42 2.71
CA GLU A 51 -47.15 -3.46 1.60
C GLU A 51 -46.65 -2.11 2.12
N ASN A 52 -45.67 -1.52 1.45
CA ASN A 52 -45.01 -0.31 1.90
C ASN A 52 -44.87 0.69 0.75
N ALA A 53 -45.48 1.88 0.93
CA ALA A 53 -45.25 3.02 0.06
C ALA A 53 -44.12 3.84 0.67
N TYR A 54 -42.90 3.62 0.18
CA TYR A 54 -41.71 4.25 0.73
C TYR A 54 -41.76 5.76 0.51
N SER A 55 -41.83 6.54 1.60
CA SER A 55 -41.80 8.00 1.49
C SER A 55 -40.44 8.50 0.99
N ASP A 56 -40.41 9.62 0.27
CA ASP A 56 -39.16 10.27 -0.19
C ASP A 56 -38.12 10.47 0.93
N ASN A 57 -38.56 10.75 2.16
CA ASN A 57 -37.67 10.94 3.30
C ASN A 57 -37.00 9.63 3.72
N PHE A 58 -37.74 8.52 3.66
CA PHE A 58 -37.22 7.20 3.93
C PHE A 58 -36.25 6.76 2.83
N GLU A 59 -36.60 6.98 1.56
CA GLU A 59 -35.67 6.70 0.46
C GLU A 59 -34.38 7.52 0.57
N LYS A 60 -34.47 8.82 0.85
CA LYS A 60 -33.30 9.69 1.09
C LYS A 60 -32.44 9.19 2.24
N LEU A 61 -33.05 8.62 3.28
CA LEU A 61 -32.31 8.03 4.40
C LEU A 61 -31.53 6.79 3.95
N ILE A 62 -32.17 5.87 3.23
CA ILE A 62 -31.50 4.66 2.71
C ILE A 62 -30.41 5.03 1.68
N LEU A 63 -30.65 6.05 0.84
CA LEU A 63 -29.64 6.60 -0.06
C LEU A 63 -28.43 7.17 0.69
N LYS A 64 -28.63 7.84 1.83
CA LYS A 64 -27.51 8.29 2.68
C LYS A 64 -26.72 7.11 3.24
N PHE A 65 -27.40 6.06 3.72
CA PHE A 65 -26.73 4.85 4.19
C PHE A 65 -25.94 4.17 3.07
N ARG A 66 -26.52 4.05 1.87
CA ARG A 66 -25.82 3.54 0.68
C ARG A 66 -24.54 4.31 0.42
N ASN A 67 -24.63 5.65 0.40
CA ASN A 67 -23.49 6.51 0.11
C ASN A 67 -22.40 6.37 1.17
N LEU A 68 -22.76 6.27 2.45
CA LEU A 68 -21.79 6.01 3.53
C LEU A 68 -21.06 4.68 3.33
N VAL A 69 -21.79 3.60 3.02
CA VAL A 69 -21.18 2.29 2.75
C VAL A 69 -20.23 2.36 1.55
N GLN A 70 -20.61 3.07 0.48
CA GLN A 70 -19.73 3.25 -0.67
C GLN A 70 -18.46 4.04 -0.34
N SER A 71 -18.58 5.11 0.46
CA SER A 71 -17.40 5.86 0.93
C SER A 71 -16.49 4.99 1.81
N ASP A 72 -17.05 4.16 2.69
CA ASP A 72 -16.25 3.25 3.51
C ASP A 72 -15.49 2.22 2.64
N LEU A 73 -16.16 1.67 1.61
CA LEU A 73 -15.52 0.77 0.64
C LEU A 73 -14.39 1.46 -0.13
N GLU A 74 -14.56 2.73 -0.49
CA GLU A 74 -13.52 3.54 -1.15
C GLU A 74 -12.31 3.72 -0.24
N ILE A 75 -12.53 4.04 1.04
CA ILE A 75 -11.46 4.17 2.03
C ILE A 75 -10.70 2.85 2.20
N ILE A 76 -11.41 1.73 2.30
CA ILE A 76 -10.78 0.39 2.42
C ILE A 76 -9.90 0.10 1.20
N TYR A 77 -10.43 0.34 0.00
CA TYR A 77 -9.69 0.13 -1.25
C TYR A 77 -8.42 0.98 -1.30
N MET A 78 -8.53 2.27 -0.96
CA MET A 78 -7.39 3.20 -0.95
C MET A 78 -6.34 2.82 0.10
N ASN A 79 -6.75 2.37 1.28
CA ASN A 79 -5.83 1.90 2.32
C ASN A 79 -5.04 0.67 1.89
N GLN A 80 -5.66 -0.26 1.16
CA GLN A 80 -4.95 -1.41 0.58
C GLN A 80 -3.90 -0.96 -0.44
N VAL A 81 -4.29 -0.12 -1.40
CA VAL A 81 -3.38 0.41 -2.43
C VAL A 81 -2.22 1.19 -1.80
N LEU A 82 -2.50 2.01 -0.78
CA LEU A 82 -1.48 2.75 -0.04
C LEU A 82 -0.52 1.80 0.69
N GLY A 83 -1.03 0.74 1.31
CA GLY A 83 -0.23 -0.28 1.97
C GLY A 83 0.76 -0.97 1.03
N GLU A 84 0.31 -1.36 -0.17
CA GLU A 84 1.17 -1.97 -1.19
C GLU A 84 2.27 -1.02 -1.68
N LYS A 85 1.91 0.26 -1.94
CA LYS A 85 2.89 1.28 -2.35
C LYS A 85 3.93 1.52 -1.26
N ASN A 86 3.52 1.61 0.00
CA ASN A 86 4.44 1.78 1.12
C ASN A 86 5.39 0.58 1.26
N LYS A 87 4.88 -0.65 1.14
CA LYS A 87 5.72 -1.85 1.15
C LYS A 87 6.75 -1.80 0.02
N ARG A 88 6.31 -1.51 -1.21
CA ARG A 88 7.20 -1.43 -2.37
C ARG A 88 8.26 -0.33 -2.24
N LEU A 89 7.90 0.84 -1.72
CA LEU A 89 8.85 1.91 -1.40
C LEU A 89 9.87 1.43 -0.35
N THR A 90 9.42 0.72 0.67
CA THR A 90 10.28 0.18 1.72
C THR A 90 11.25 -0.87 1.16
N ASP A 91 10.76 -1.77 0.30
CA ASP A 91 11.59 -2.76 -0.39
C ASP A 91 12.68 -2.10 -1.26
N TYR A 92 12.32 -1.04 -2.02
CA TYR A 92 13.30 -0.26 -2.78
C TYR A 92 14.32 0.46 -1.89
N LEU A 93 13.90 1.01 -0.75
CA LEU A 93 14.83 1.63 0.19
C LEU A 93 15.79 0.60 0.79
N MET A 94 15.32 -0.60 1.11
CA MET A 94 16.16 -1.70 1.58
C MET A 94 17.15 -2.14 0.50
N GLU A 95 16.72 -2.26 -0.76
CA GLU A 95 17.61 -2.58 -1.89
C GLU A 95 18.67 -1.49 -2.11
N LEU A 96 18.30 -0.21 -2.00
CA LEU A 96 19.27 0.88 -2.07
C LEU A 96 20.24 0.89 -0.88
N GLN A 97 19.79 0.51 0.31
CA GLN A 97 20.66 0.38 1.48
C GLN A 97 21.66 -0.77 1.31
N THR A 98 21.24 -1.92 0.78
CA THR A 98 22.16 -3.04 0.50
C THR A 98 23.13 -2.74 -0.65
N LEU A 99 22.70 -1.93 -1.63
CA LEU A 99 23.56 -1.45 -2.72
C LEU A 99 24.53 -0.32 -2.30
N ARG A 100 24.28 0.35 -1.17
CA ARG A 100 25.21 1.29 -0.52
C ARG A 100 26.15 0.56 0.47
N GLY A 101 26.66 -0.62 0.15
CA GLY A 101 27.86 -0.74 -0.68
C GLY A 101 29.09 -0.82 0.21
N MET A 102 29.86 -1.92 0.11
CA MET A 102 31.02 -2.17 0.97
C MET A 102 32.00 -0.99 0.95
N VAL A 103 32.26 -0.40 2.12
CA VAL A 103 33.15 0.73 2.24
C VAL A 103 34.60 0.23 2.27
N PRO A 104 35.52 0.72 1.41
CA PRO A 104 36.90 0.30 1.43
C PRO A 104 37.59 0.76 2.72
N ILE A 105 38.08 -0.19 3.51
CA ILE A 105 38.88 0.03 4.70
C ILE A 105 40.33 -0.37 4.43
N CYS A 106 41.28 0.44 4.90
CA CYS A 106 42.69 0.12 4.81
C CYS A 106 43.01 -1.07 5.72
N SER A 107 43.54 -2.14 5.14
CA SER A 107 43.84 -3.40 5.83
C SER A 107 44.87 -3.20 6.96
N ASN A 108 45.73 -2.18 6.85
CA ASN A 108 46.76 -1.86 7.82
C ASN A 108 46.30 -0.83 8.87
N CYS A 109 45.91 0.39 8.47
CA CYS A 109 45.62 1.48 9.42
C CYS A 109 44.13 1.67 9.75
N LYS A 110 43.24 0.89 9.12
CA LYS A 110 41.78 0.93 9.32
C LYS A 110 41.08 2.25 8.93
N SER A 111 41.77 3.16 8.25
CA SER A 111 41.15 4.34 7.62
C SER A 111 40.17 3.92 6.53
N ILE A 112 39.12 4.71 6.32
CA ILE A 112 38.06 4.49 5.34
C ILE A 112 38.27 5.41 4.15
N ARG A 113 38.04 4.89 2.95
CA ARG A 113 38.03 5.66 1.71
C ARG A 113 36.63 6.15 1.36
N ASP A 114 36.48 7.44 1.11
CA ASP A 114 35.20 8.03 0.70
C ASP A 114 34.98 7.99 -0.83
N ALA A 115 33.90 8.61 -1.30
CA ALA A 115 33.55 8.67 -2.72
C ALA A 115 34.42 9.64 -3.53
N GLN A 116 35.24 10.47 -2.88
CA GLN A 116 36.21 11.39 -3.49
C GLN A 116 37.63 10.77 -3.55
N ASP A 117 37.78 9.51 -3.14
CA ASP A 117 39.05 8.78 -3.03
C ASP A 117 39.96 9.27 -1.88
N ASP A 118 39.40 10.06 -0.96
CA ASP A 118 40.09 10.56 0.23
C ASP A 118 40.00 9.56 1.40
N TRP A 119 41.00 9.58 2.28
CA TRP A 119 41.13 8.65 3.40
C TRP A 119 40.90 9.31 4.75
N HIS A 120 39.94 8.80 5.52
CA HIS A 120 39.51 9.35 6.80
C HIS A 120 39.59 8.34 7.95
N PRO A 121 39.76 8.78 9.21
CA PRO A 121 39.60 7.91 10.38
C PRO A 121 38.21 7.27 10.45
N ILE A 122 38.14 6.03 10.93
CA ILE A 122 36.92 5.20 10.93
C ILE A 122 35.79 5.79 11.78
N GLU A 123 36.13 6.53 12.84
CA GLU A 123 35.20 7.15 13.77
C GLU A 123 34.25 8.11 13.04
N HIS A 124 34.71 8.74 11.95
CA HIS A 124 33.92 9.66 11.14
C HIS A 124 32.81 8.96 10.35
N TYR A 125 32.96 7.66 10.09
CA TYR A 125 32.06 6.87 9.24
C TYR A 125 31.08 6.04 10.08
N LEU A 126 31.54 5.42 11.17
CA LEU A 126 30.70 4.57 12.03
C LEU A 126 29.54 5.32 12.69
N ILE A 127 29.71 6.61 13.01
CA ILE A 127 28.64 7.43 13.60
C ILE A 127 27.47 7.65 12.63
N ARG A 128 27.76 7.71 11.32
CA ARG A 128 26.77 8.03 10.28
C ARG A 128 26.23 6.81 9.54
N HIS A 129 26.96 5.70 9.57
CA HIS A 129 26.64 4.47 8.85
C HIS A 129 26.95 3.22 9.72
N PRO A 130 26.22 3.01 10.82
CA PRO A 130 26.47 1.87 11.71
C PRO A 130 26.23 0.50 11.07
N GLU A 131 25.44 0.46 10.00
CA GLU A 131 25.15 -0.73 9.19
C GLU A 131 26.14 -1.01 8.03
N ALA A 132 27.23 -0.25 7.91
CA ALA A 132 28.18 -0.41 6.81
C ALA A 132 29.00 -1.72 6.90
N ASP A 133 29.04 -2.47 5.80
CA ASP A 133 30.02 -3.55 5.59
C ASP A 133 31.32 -3.01 4.99
N PHE A 134 32.45 -3.67 5.27
CA PHE A 134 33.77 -3.21 4.83
C PHE A 134 34.43 -4.14 3.80
N SER A 135 35.00 -3.54 2.75
CA SER A 135 35.90 -4.22 1.82
C SER A 135 37.36 -3.86 2.15
N HIS A 136 38.30 -4.76 1.92
CA HIS A 136 39.70 -4.55 2.29
C HIS A 136 40.51 -3.92 1.15
N SER A 137 41.25 -2.86 1.45
CA SER A 137 42.15 -2.14 0.54
C SER A 137 43.41 -1.71 1.29
N ILE A 138 44.30 -0.91 0.71
CA ILE A 138 45.46 -0.31 1.40
C ILE A 138 45.48 1.17 1.07
N CYS A 139 45.72 2.06 2.03
CA CYS A 139 45.85 3.49 1.73
C CYS A 139 47.26 3.84 1.21
N PRO A 140 47.44 4.96 0.49
CA PRO A 140 48.74 5.37 -0.06
C PRO A 140 49.85 5.43 1.00
N ALA A 141 49.55 5.96 2.19
CA ALA A 141 50.51 6.04 3.30
C ALA A 141 50.97 4.65 3.77
N CYS A 142 50.06 3.68 3.80
CA CYS A 142 50.40 2.30 4.19
C CYS A 142 51.10 1.55 3.05
N ALA A 143 50.70 1.77 1.79
CA ALA A 143 51.38 1.19 0.63
C ALA A 143 52.86 1.58 0.61
N LYS A 144 53.16 2.88 0.76
CA LYS A 144 54.54 3.40 0.78
C LYS A 144 55.39 2.84 1.92
N LYS A 145 54.77 2.53 3.07
CA LYS A 145 55.46 1.97 4.24
C LYS A 145 55.69 0.46 4.13
N LEU A 146 54.69 -0.28 3.66
CA LEU A 146 54.70 -1.74 3.65
C LEU A 146 55.31 -2.32 2.37
N TYR A 147 55.16 -1.61 1.26
CA TYR A 147 55.59 -2.02 -0.08
C TYR A 147 56.32 -0.88 -0.80
N PRO A 148 57.45 -0.38 -0.25
CA PRO A 148 58.14 0.80 -0.79
C PRO A 148 58.66 0.59 -2.23
N ASP A 149 58.95 -0.65 -2.60
CA ASP A 149 59.49 -1.00 -3.93
C ASP A 149 58.40 -1.18 -4.99
N LEU A 150 57.12 -1.14 -4.61
CA LEU A 150 55.97 -1.33 -5.51
C LEU A 150 55.24 0.00 -5.71
N LYS A 151 55.14 0.47 -6.96
CA LYS A 151 54.29 1.62 -7.30
C LYS A 151 52.82 1.19 -7.36
N MET A 152 52.09 1.41 -6.27
CA MET A 152 50.66 1.07 -6.16
C MET A 152 49.71 2.27 -6.42
N TYR A 153 50.22 3.50 -6.35
CA TYR A 153 49.48 4.74 -6.53
C TYR A 153 50.29 5.70 -7.40
N ASP A 154 49.61 6.49 -8.21
CA ASP A 154 50.20 7.59 -8.96
C ASP A 154 50.16 8.85 -8.07
N ASP A 155 51.31 9.49 -7.89
CA ASP A 155 51.50 10.74 -7.11
C ASP A 155 51.12 11.99 -7.94
#